data_AF-A0A3R7V5U9-F1
#
_entry.id   AF-A0A3R7V5U9-F1
#
_cell.length_a   1.000
_cell.length_b   1.000
_cell.length_c   1.000
_cell.angle_alpha   90.00
_cell.angle_beta   90.00
_cell.angle_gamma   90.00
#
_symmetry.space_group_name_H-M   'P 1'
#
loop_
_entity.id
_entity.type
_entity.pdbx_description
1 polymer ?
#
loop_
_entity_poly.entity_id
_entity_poly.type
_entity_poly.pdbx_seq_one_letter_code
_entity_poly.pdbx_strand_id
1 'polypeptide(L)'
;MTSSEDLKRRREEEAKRIRSSLNRQRGVQHSSLKGGETAVAFVQESLCIGCDQCTIVCDDDAIEMYKVAMRSPLLKVESNQKAKIIRDACTGCRLCVLACPTDAISMIDR
;
A
#
# COMPACT_ATOMS: atom_id res chain seq x y z
N MET A 1 7.98 15.05 38.50
CA MET A 1 7.33 15.41 37.21
C MET A 1 8.39 15.31 36.13
N THR A 2 8.14 14.60 35.04
CA THR A 2 9.10 14.46 33.93
C THR A 2 9.26 15.80 33.22
N SER A 3 10.50 16.24 32.97
CA SER A 3 10.76 17.46 32.21
C SER A 3 10.31 17.31 30.74
N SER A 4 9.96 18.42 30.11
CA SER A 4 9.68 18.48 28.67
C SER A 4 10.87 17.97 27.84
N GLU A 5 12.10 18.27 28.28
CA GLU A 5 13.33 17.81 27.63
C GLU A 5 13.52 16.30 27.77
N ASP A 6 13.25 15.75 28.96
CA ASP A 6 13.30 14.30 29.19
C ASP A 6 12.27 13.54 28.35
N LEU A 7 11.06 14.10 28.20
CA LEU A 7 10.02 13.54 27.36
C LEU A 7 10.40 13.55 25.88
N LYS A 8 11.00 14.64 25.39
CA LYS A 8 11.49 14.75 24.00
C LYS A 8 12.57 13.70 23.70
N ARG A 9 13.59 13.60 24.56
CA ARG A 9 14.68 12.63 24.43
C ARG A 9 14.15 11.19 24.33
N ARG A 10 13.26 10.79 25.25
CA ARG A 10 12.67 9.44 25.25
C ARG A 10 11.81 9.17 24.02
N ARG A 11 11.06 10.18 23.53
CA ARG A 11 10.25 10.06 22.31
C ARG A 11 11.13 9.87 21.07
N GLU A 12 12.25 10.60 20.98
CA GLU A 12 13.19 10.48 19.86
C GLU A 12 13.89 9.11 19.84
N GLU A 13 14.32 8.61 21.00
CA GLU A 13 14.90 7.27 21.15
C GLU A 13 13.90 6.18 20.74
N GLU A 14 12.66 6.27 21.23
CA GLU A 14 11.62 5.30 20.90
C GLU A 14 11.23 5.39 19.43
N ALA A 15 11.13 6.59 18.85
CA ALA A 15 10.84 6.76 17.42
C ALA A 15 11.93 6.15 16.53
N LYS A 16 13.21 6.30 16.89
CA LYS A 16 14.34 5.65 16.19
C LYS A 16 14.23 4.13 16.27
N ARG A 17 13.92 3.59 17.45
CA ARG A 17 13.72 2.15 17.66
C ARG A 17 12.57 1.61 16.82
N ILE A 18 11.38 2.23 16.91
CA ILE A 18 10.20 1.84 16.13
C ILE A 18 10.52 1.86 14.63
N ARG A 19 11.15 2.93 14.14
CA ARG A 19 11.54 3.04 12.72
C ARG A 19 12.44 1.89 12.28
N SER A 20 13.48 1.57 13.06
CA SER A 20 14.39 0.48 12.73
C SER A 20 13.68 -0.88 12.67
N SER A 21 12.75 -1.12 13.60
CA SER A 21 11.95 -2.35 13.64
C SER A 21 11.01 -2.47 12.44
N LEU A 22 10.27 -1.40 12.13
CA LEU A 22 9.32 -1.37 11.01
C LEU A 22 10.04 -1.56 9.66
N ASN A 23 11.19 -0.92 9.47
CA ASN A 23 11.99 -1.09 8.24
C ASN A 23 12.45 -2.54 8.06
N ARG A 24 12.89 -3.20 9.15
CA ARG A 24 13.29 -4.62 9.10
C ARG A 24 12.12 -5.52 8.75
N GLN A 25 10.95 -5.31 9.34
CA GLN A 25 9.75 -6.11 9.06
C GLN A 25 9.32 -6.00 7.59
N ARG A 26 9.32 -4.79 7.03
CA ARG A 26 9.00 -4.57 5.61
C ARG A 26 10.00 -5.27 4.68
N GLY A 27 11.31 -5.17 4.96
CA GLY A 27 12.34 -5.86 4.17
C GLY A 27 12.14 -7.38 4.09
N VAL A 28 11.71 -8.02 5.18
CA VAL A 28 11.43 -9.47 5.19
C VAL A 28 10.21 -9.80 4.33
N GLN A 29 9.12 -9.04 4.45
CA GLN A 29 7.90 -9.25 3.66
C GLN A 29 8.16 -9.18 2.14
N HIS A 30 9.04 -8.26 1.72
CA HIS A 30 9.33 -8.05 0.29
C HIS A 30 10.15 -9.18 -0.36
N SER A 31 10.94 -9.92 0.41
CA SER A 31 11.77 -11.01 -0.10
C SER A 31 10.97 -12.22 -0.62
N SER A 32 9.75 -12.41 -0.11
CA SER A 32 8.93 -13.61 -0.34
C SER A 32 7.77 -13.40 -1.32
N LEU A 33 7.70 -12.24 -1.98
CA LEU A 33 6.58 -11.93 -2.89
C LEU A 33 6.72 -12.67 -4.22
N LYS A 34 5.66 -13.38 -4.63
CA LYS A 34 5.54 -14.00 -5.95
C LYS A 34 5.53 -12.93 -7.07
N GLY A 35 6.25 -13.14 -8.17
CA GLY A 35 6.30 -12.20 -9.30
C GLY A 35 6.67 -12.88 -10.62
N GLY A 36 6.75 -12.09 -11.68
CA GLY A 36 7.05 -12.55 -13.05
C GLY A 36 5.79 -12.88 -13.87
N GLU A 37 5.99 -13.47 -15.06
CA GLU A 37 4.96 -13.64 -16.08
C GLU A 37 3.77 -14.53 -15.66
N THR A 38 3.97 -15.41 -14.68
CA THR A 38 2.93 -16.31 -14.15
C THR A 38 2.12 -15.68 -13.01
N ALA A 39 2.41 -14.43 -12.64
CA ALA A 39 1.79 -13.75 -11.52
C ALA A 39 1.17 -12.43 -11.95
N VAL A 40 0.01 -12.10 -11.38
CA VAL A 40 -0.70 -10.86 -11.65
C VAL A 40 -1.06 -10.18 -10.33
N ALA A 41 -1.01 -8.85 -10.32
CA ALA A 41 -1.44 -8.08 -9.16
C ALA A 41 -2.97 -8.15 -9.00
N PHE A 42 -3.44 -8.13 -7.76
CA PHE A 42 -4.85 -8.13 -7.39
C PHE A 42 -5.09 -7.10 -6.29
N VAL A 43 -6.11 -6.26 -6.46
CA VAL A 43 -6.47 -5.23 -5.48
C VAL A 43 -7.64 -5.71 -4.64
N GLN A 44 -7.44 -5.75 -3.32
CA GLN A 44 -8.50 -5.97 -2.34
C GLN A 44 -9.22 -4.63 -2.05
N GLU A 45 -10.43 -4.48 -2.60
CA GLU A 45 -11.22 -3.23 -2.53
C GLU A 45 -11.47 -2.73 -1.10
N SER A 46 -11.63 -3.66 -0.14
CA SER A 46 -11.88 -3.32 1.28
C SER A 46 -10.70 -2.61 1.95
N LEU A 47 -9.48 -2.83 1.48
CA LEU A 47 -8.25 -2.25 2.03
C LEU A 47 -7.74 -1.07 1.19
N CYS A 48 -8.14 -0.99 -0.07
CA CYS A 48 -7.73 0.08 -0.97
C CYS A 48 -8.36 1.41 -0.53
N ILE A 49 -7.53 2.41 -0.21
CA ILE A 49 -8.02 3.74 0.20
C ILE A 49 -8.09 4.76 -0.94
N GLY A 50 -7.76 4.33 -2.17
CA GLY A 50 -7.83 5.21 -3.35
C GLY A 50 -6.71 6.26 -3.43
N CYS A 51 -5.57 6.06 -2.75
CA CYS A 51 -4.48 7.04 -2.65
C CYS A 51 -3.55 7.11 -3.86
N ASP A 52 -3.90 6.50 -4.99
CA ASP A 52 -3.21 6.48 -6.31
C ASP A 52 -1.69 6.13 -6.39
N GLN A 53 -0.98 5.92 -5.28
CA GLN A 53 0.46 5.61 -5.31
C GLN A 53 0.86 4.42 -6.21
N CYS A 54 -0.03 3.45 -6.38
CA CYS A 54 0.22 2.31 -7.27
C CYS A 54 0.29 2.71 -8.75
N THR A 55 -0.46 3.72 -9.20
CA THR A 55 -0.42 4.17 -10.60
C THR A 55 0.89 4.91 -10.89
N ILE A 56 1.40 5.68 -9.92
CA ILE A 56 2.66 6.43 -10.04
C ILE A 56 3.86 5.50 -10.28
N VAL A 57 3.83 4.29 -9.72
CA VAL A 57 4.95 3.31 -9.83
C VAL A 57 4.74 2.28 -10.95
N CYS A 58 3.64 2.34 -11.70
CA CYS A 58 3.36 1.38 -12.76
C CYS A 58 3.81 1.93 -14.11
N ASP A 59 4.95 1.45 -14.60
CA ASP A 59 5.47 1.86 -15.92
C ASP A 59 4.67 1.25 -17.10
N ASP A 60 3.86 0.22 -16.83
CA ASP A 60 3.09 -0.52 -17.85
C ASP A 60 1.63 -0.04 -18.01
N ASP A 61 1.23 1.05 -17.36
CA ASP A 61 -0.17 1.56 -17.34
C ASP A 61 -1.24 0.50 -16.97
N ALA A 62 -0.84 -0.52 -16.20
CA ALA A 62 -1.68 -1.68 -15.89
C ALA A 62 -2.70 -1.44 -14.76
N ILE A 63 -2.95 -0.19 -14.36
CA ILE A 63 -3.78 0.16 -13.19
C ILE A 63 -4.75 1.29 -13.53
N GLU A 64 -6.04 1.03 -13.31
CA GLU A 64 -7.13 1.98 -13.50
C GLU A 64 -7.72 2.42 -12.16
N MET A 65 -8.05 3.70 -12.03
CA MET A 65 -8.77 4.25 -10.88
C MET A 65 -10.24 4.46 -11.22
N TYR A 66 -11.14 3.82 -10.48
CA TYR A 66 -12.59 3.94 -10.69
C TYR A 66 -13.30 4.49 -9.45
N LYS A 67 -14.37 5.25 -9.66
CA LYS A 67 -15.18 5.83 -8.57
C LYS A 67 -16.07 4.77 -7.93
N VAL A 68 -16.14 4.78 -6.60
CA VAL A 68 -16.98 3.87 -5.81
C VAL A 68 -17.68 4.69 -4.74
N ALA A 69 -18.95 4.45 -4.50
CA ALA A 69 -19.64 5.09 -3.38
C ALA A 69 -19.01 4.68 -2.04
N MET A 70 -18.75 5.64 -1.17
CA MET A 70 -18.24 5.35 0.17
C MET A 70 -19.28 4.54 0.96
N ARG A 71 -18.85 3.45 1.62
CA ARG A 71 -19.71 2.60 2.46
C ARG A 71 -19.93 3.22 3.85
N SER A 72 -20.43 4.45 3.91
CA SER A 72 -20.80 5.12 5.16
C SER A 72 -22.27 5.50 5.13
N PRO A 73 -23.08 5.10 6.14
CA PRO A 73 -24.48 5.54 6.22
C PRO A 73 -24.61 7.01 6.61
N LEU A 74 -23.54 7.63 7.13
CA LEU A 74 -23.53 9.00 7.64
C LEU A 74 -22.95 10.02 6.66
N LEU A 75 -22.15 9.57 5.69
CA LEU A 75 -21.38 10.46 4.82
C LEU A 75 -21.45 10.00 3.36
N LYS A 76 -21.88 10.91 2.48
CA LYS A 76 -21.82 10.74 1.03
C LYS A 76 -20.57 11.42 0.49
N VAL A 77 -19.66 10.64 -0.08
CA VAL A 77 -18.42 11.14 -0.70
C VAL A 77 -18.39 10.67 -2.16
N GLU A 78 -18.47 11.63 -3.09
CA GLU A 78 -18.45 11.36 -4.54
C GLU A 78 -17.04 11.17 -5.11
N SER A 79 -16.02 11.58 -4.35
CA SER A 79 -14.61 11.46 -4.73
C SER A 79 -13.94 10.16 -4.27
N ASN A 80 -14.68 9.22 -3.67
CA ASN A 80 -14.10 7.95 -3.26
C ASN A 80 -13.78 7.09 -4.49
N GLN A 81 -12.55 6.57 -4.54
CA GLN A 81 -12.03 5.81 -5.68
C GLN A 81 -11.28 4.56 -5.21
N LYS A 82 -11.16 3.59 -6.12
CA LYS A 82 -10.47 2.32 -5.91
C LYS A 82 -9.61 2.00 -7.13
N ALA A 83 -8.53 1.27 -6.91
CA ALA A 83 -7.65 0.79 -7.97
C ALA A 83 -8.14 -0.57 -8.51
N LYS A 84 -7.95 -0.80 -9.80
CA LYS A 84 -8.19 -2.09 -10.48
C LYS A 84 -7.00 -2.40 -11.37
N ILE A 85 -6.58 -3.66 -11.38
CA ILE A 85 -5.49 -4.14 -12.25
C ILE A 85 -6.06 -4.58 -13.60
N ILE A 86 -5.45 -4.10 -14.68
CA ILE A 86 -5.65 -4.57 -16.04
C ILE A 86 -4.72 -5.77 -16.25
N ARG A 87 -5.28 -6.98 -16.15
CA ARG A 87 -4.50 -8.22 -16.10
C ARG A 87 -3.59 -8.45 -17.32
N ASP A 88 -4.04 -8.02 -18.49
CA ASP A 88 -3.32 -8.22 -19.75
C ASP A 88 -2.09 -7.31 -19.86
N ALA A 89 -2.16 -6.10 -19.30
CA ALA A 89 -1.06 -5.14 -19.28
C ALA A 89 -0.08 -5.41 -18.11
N CYS A 90 -0.50 -6.14 -17.08
CA CYS A 90 0.33 -6.38 -15.90
C CYS A 90 1.48 -7.35 -16.20
N THR A 91 2.71 -6.91 -15.97
CA THR A 91 3.96 -7.70 -16.16
C THR A 91 4.32 -8.57 -14.95
N GLY A 92 3.67 -8.36 -13.81
CA GLY A 92 4.00 -9.06 -12.57
C GLY A 92 5.25 -8.54 -11.86
N CYS A 93 5.66 -7.28 -12.08
CA CYS A 93 6.87 -6.65 -11.52
C CYS A 93 6.82 -6.40 -10.00
N ARG A 94 5.61 -6.35 -9.41
CA ARG A 94 5.31 -6.17 -7.98
C ARG A 94 5.54 -4.76 -7.39
N LEU A 95 5.92 -3.76 -8.17
CA LEU A 95 6.18 -2.41 -7.65
C LEU A 95 4.95 -1.79 -6.96
N CYS A 96 3.76 -2.00 -7.52
CA CYS A 96 2.50 -1.53 -6.93
C CYS A 96 2.21 -2.13 -5.55
N VAL A 97 2.61 -3.38 -5.30
CA VAL A 97 2.49 -4.04 -3.99
C VAL A 97 3.39 -3.34 -2.98
N LEU A 98 4.62 -3.00 -3.37
CA LEU A 98 5.58 -2.30 -2.51
C LEU A 98 5.15 -0.86 -2.20
N ALA A 99 4.48 -0.20 -3.15
CA ALA A 99 4.02 1.17 -3.01
C ALA A 99 2.72 1.31 -2.20
N CYS A 100 1.95 0.23 -2.05
CA CYS A 100 0.64 0.31 -1.39
C CYS A 100 0.80 0.56 0.12
N PRO A 101 0.34 1.71 0.66
CA PRO A 101 0.52 2.02 2.08
C PRO A 101 -0.36 1.18 3.01
N THR A 102 -1.39 0.53 2.47
CA THR A 102 -2.36 -0.28 3.22
C THR A 102 -2.29 -1.77 2.89
N ASP A 103 -1.25 -2.20 2.16
CA ASP A 103 -1.07 -3.58 1.71
C ASP A 103 -2.31 -4.16 0.99
N ALA A 104 -3.06 -3.29 0.29
CA ALA A 104 -4.28 -3.67 -0.42
C ALA A 104 -4.04 -4.44 -1.72
N ILE A 105 -2.79 -4.55 -2.18
CA ILE A 105 -2.42 -5.21 -3.43
C ILE A 105 -1.62 -6.45 -3.10
N SER A 106 -2.03 -7.60 -3.64
CA SER A 106 -1.34 -8.88 -3.51
C SER A 106 -1.03 -9.47 -4.89
N MET A 107 -0.13 -10.45 -4.92
CA MET A 107 0.23 -11.18 -6.14
C MET A 107 -0.48 -12.52 -6.15
N ILE A 108 -1.22 -12.81 -7.21
CA ILE A 108 -1.93 -14.07 -7.42
C ILE A 108 -1.42 -14.77 -8.68
N ASP A 109 -1.76 -16.05 -8.85
CA ASP A 109 -1.59 -16.75 -10.12
C ASP A 109 -2.43 -16.11 -11.23
N ARG A 110 -1.85 -16.05 -12.43
CA ARG A 110 -2.52 -15.52 -13.63
C ARG A 110 -3.70 -16.40 -14.06
#